data_AF-A0A2S8FXL7-F1
#
_entry.id   AF-A0A2S8FXL7-F1
#
_cell.length_a   1.000
_cell.length_b   1.000
_cell.length_c   1.000
_cell.angle_alpha   90.00
_cell.angle_beta   90.00
_cell.angle_gamma   90.00
#
_symmetry.space_group_name_H-M   'P 1'
#
loop_
_entity.id
_entity.type
_entity.pdbx_description
1 polymer ?
#
loop_
_entity_poly.entity_id
_entity_poly.type
_entity_poly.pdbx_seq_one_letter_code
_entity_poly.pdbx_strand_id
1 'polypeptide(L)'
;MIWGFVDYENLGSLKGIAFKQYQKLFIFCGPKNPNINLGDATVGEFLKIEVIKLKSTGSNNLDFHIAYYLGKFSETAAADIQFHVISRDHGFDGLVSHIKKTGRACQRTAPANGEKKTGFSACADLAVERLRHTDGRTRPRKEKPLINWIASQCHSKDSLVDGKTILAELVSAGLIQNENSVIKYKLKP
;
A
#
# COMPACT_ATOMS: atom_id res chain seq x y z
N MET A 1 18.94 -5.89 -11.07
CA MET A 1 18.97 -4.51 -10.50
C MET A 1 17.55 -3.97 -10.40
N ILE A 2 17.25 -2.98 -9.53
CA ILE A 2 15.85 -2.55 -9.26
C ILE A 2 15.66 -1.06 -9.53
N TRP A 3 14.62 -0.73 -10.29
CA TRP A 3 14.12 0.64 -10.49
C TRP A 3 12.77 0.81 -9.79
N GLY A 4 12.60 1.88 -9.01
CA GLY A 4 11.36 2.18 -8.31
C GLY A 4 10.61 3.36 -8.90
N PHE A 5 9.29 3.25 -8.94
CA PHE A 5 8.35 4.24 -9.44
C PHE A 5 7.46 4.66 -8.27
N VAL A 6 7.75 5.81 -7.68
CA VAL A 6 7.14 6.28 -6.44
C VAL A 6 5.95 7.16 -6.75
N ASP A 7 4.80 6.74 -6.27
CA ASP A 7 3.58 7.51 -6.23
C ASP A 7 3.58 8.42 -4.99
N TYR A 8 4.19 9.60 -5.12
CA TYR A 8 4.33 10.50 -3.96
C TYR A 8 2.99 11.08 -3.50
N GLU A 9 2.02 11.24 -4.41
CA GLU A 9 0.71 11.78 -4.08
C GLU A 9 -0.10 10.83 -3.21
N ASN A 10 -0.10 9.53 -3.53
CA ASN A 10 -0.70 8.51 -2.68
C ASN A 10 0.07 8.27 -1.39
N LEU A 11 1.41 8.34 -1.45
CA LEU A 11 2.22 8.03 -0.27
C LEU A 11 2.26 9.15 0.77
N GLY A 12 2.22 10.40 0.33
CA GLY A 12 2.34 11.62 1.14
C GLY A 12 3.73 11.85 1.76
N SER A 13 4.60 10.83 1.78
CA SER A 13 5.99 10.93 2.24
C SER A 13 6.83 9.78 1.68
N LEU A 14 8.15 9.92 1.75
CA LEU A 14 9.09 8.87 1.35
C LEU A 14 9.60 8.01 2.53
N LYS A 15 9.05 8.20 3.74
CA LYS A 15 9.45 7.44 4.92
C LYS A 15 9.13 5.95 4.74
N GLY A 16 10.06 5.09 5.15
CA GLY A 16 9.90 3.64 5.07
C GLY A 16 10.26 3.02 3.72
N ILE A 17 10.67 3.83 2.72
CA ILE A 17 11.22 3.31 1.48
C ILE A 17 12.68 2.90 1.70
N ALA A 18 13.00 1.64 1.42
CA ALA A 18 14.36 1.12 1.53
C ALA A 18 15.24 1.57 0.33
N PHE A 19 15.63 2.84 0.31
CA PHE A 19 16.39 3.48 -0.80
C PHE A 19 17.59 2.67 -1.29
N LYS A 20 18.30 1.97 -0.39
CA LYS A 20 19.49 1.17 -0.69
C LYS A 20 19.27 0.01 -1.69
N GLN A 21 18.03 -0.47 -1.84
CA GLN A 21 17.73 -1.56 -2.79
C GLN A 21 17.59 -1.08 -4.24
N TYR A 22 17.48 0.23 -4.45
CA TYR A 22 17.21 0.81 -5.76
C TYR A 22 18.47 1.39 -6.38
N GLN A 23 18.65 1.13 -7.66
CA GLN A 23 19.64 1.82 -8.48
C GLN A 23 19.07 3.14 -9.02
N LYS A 24 17.77 3.15 -9.34
CA LYS A 24 17.07 4.33 -9.82
C LYS A 24 15.70 4.47 -9.17
N LEU A 25 15.33 5.69 -8.79
CA LEU A 25 14.00 6.04 -8.31
C LEU A 25 13.42 7.18 -9.14
N PHE A 26 12.21 6.98 -9.63
CA PHE A 26 11.39 7.98 -10.28
C PHE A 26 10.31 8.41 -9.31
N ILE A 27 10.34 9.66 -8.86
CA ILE A 27 9.40 10.18 -7.87
C ILE A 27 8.41 11.09 -8.58
N PHE A 28 7.17 10.61 -8.71
CA PHE A 28 6.10 11.32 -9.39
C PHE A 28 5.36 12.21 -8.40
N CYS A 29 5.23 13.50 -8.73
CA CYS A 29 4.60 14.48 -7.87
C CYS A 29 3.52 15.25 -8.62
N GLY A 30 2.30 15.27 -8.07
CA GLY A 30 1.22 16.11 -8.56
C GLY A 30 1.51 17.61 -8.38
N PRO A 31 0.75 18.49 -9.04
CA PRO A 31 0.97 19.95 -9.02
C PRO A 31 0.90 20.57 -7.62
N LYS A 32 0.17 19.93 -6.71
CA LYS A 32 -0.03 20.36 -5.32
C LYS A 32 1.13 19.98 -4.38
N ASN A 33 2.12 19.22 -4.86
CA ASN A 33 3.26 18.73 -4.08
C ASN A 33 4.57 19.40 -4.55
N PRO A 34 4.79 20.70 -4.25
CA PRO A 34 5.93 21.45 -4.79
C PRO A 34 7.28 20.99 -4.20
N ASN A 35 7.27 20.52 -2.95
CA ASN A 35 8.45 20.15 -2.17
C ASN A 35 8.42 18.67 -1.81
N ILE A 36 9.50 17.96 -2.15
CA ILE A 36 9.71 16.56 -1.74
C ILE A 36 10.66 16.57 -0.56
N ASN A 37 10.22 15.97 0.55
CA ASN A 37 11.09 15.77 1.69
C ASN A 37 11.62 14.34 1.66
N LEU A 38 12.93 14.20 1.45
CA LEU A 38 13.63 12.91 1.50
C LEU A 38 13.76 12.37 2.95
N GLY A 39 13.56 13.20 3.97
CA GLY A 39 13.68 12.82 5.38
C GLY A 39 15.07 12.30 5.72
N ASP A 40 15.14 11.26 6.56
CA ASP A 40 16.38 10.58 7.00
C ASP A 40 16.87 9.53 5.99
N ALA A 41 16.45 9.63 4.73
CA ALA A 41 16.81 8.65 3.70
C ALA A 41 18.33 8.55 3.55
N THR A 42 18.90 7.39 3.88
CA THR A 42 20.29 7.09 3.54
C THR A 42 20.35 6.78 2.04
N VAL A 43 20.68 7.80 1.24
CA VAL A 43 20.94 7.66 -0.19
C VAL A 43 22.29 6.96 -0.34
N GLY A 44 22.31 5.76 -0.92
CA GLY A 44 23.57 5.09 -1.25
C GLY A 44 24.30 5.82 -2.39
N GLU A 45 25.62 5.71 -2.45
CA GLU A 45 26.47 6.43 -3.43
C GLU A 45 26.05 6.24 -4.90
N PHE A 46 25.35 5.14 -5.22
CA PHE A 46 24.97 4.79 -6.60
C PHE A 46 23.47 4.95 -6.90
N LEU A 47 22.68 5.52 -5.99
CA LEU A 47 21.26 5.74 -6.21
C LEU A 47 21.00 6.99 -7.07
N LYS A 48 20.40 6.81 -8.24
CA LYS A 48 19.92 7.91 -9.08
C LYS A 48 18.46 8.24 -8.75
N ILE A 49 18.17 9.48 -8.34
CA ILE A 49 16.80 9.95 -8.11
C ILE A 49 16.41 10.91 -9.22
N GLU A 50 15.24 10.69 -9.82
CA GLU A 50 14.63 11.54 -10.83
C GLU A 50 13.25 11.99 -10.35
N VAL A 51 13.06 13.29 -10.20
CA VAL A 51 11.79 13.87 -9.75
C VAL A 51 10.98 14.31 -10.96
N ILE A 52 9.79 13.75 -11.12
CA ILE A 52 8.86 14.02 -12.21
C ILE A 52 7.69 14.83 -11.66
N LYS A 53 7.70 16.15 -11.88
CA LYS A 53 6.62 17.05 -11.47
C LYS A 53 5.59 17.20 -12.59
N LEU A 54 4.34 16.90 -12.28
CA LEU A 54 3.23 17.08 -13.19
C LEU A 54 2.74 18.53 -13.12
N LYS A 55 2.41 19.11 -14.29
CA LYS A 55 1.95 20.50 -14.40
C LYS A 55 0.44 20.66 -14.29
N SER A 56 -0.32 19.63 -14.66
CA SER A 56 -1.78 19.65 -14.69
C SER A 56 -2.39 18.79 -13.60
N THR A 57 -3.55 19.19 -13.11
CA THR A 57 -4.41 18.38 -12.25
C THR A 57 -5.42 17.63 -13.11
N GLY A 58 -5.71 16.39 -12.74
CA GLY A 58 -6.76 15.58 -13.35
C GLY A 58 -6.91 14.28 -12.57
N SER A 59 -8.10 13.69 -12.58
CA SER A 59 -8.32 12.39 -11.94
C SER A 59 -7.35 11.37 -12.53
N ASN A 60 -6.64 10.65 -11.65
CA ASN A 60 -5.66 9.61 -11.99
C ASN A 60 -4.50 10.09 -12.88
N ASN A 61 -4.25 11.42 -12.96
CA ASN A 61 -3.22 11.96 -13.86
C ASN A 61 -1.83 11.42 -13.51
N LEU A 62 -1.53 11.29 -12.22
CA LEU A 62 -0.27 10.76 -11.75
C LEU A 62 -0.11 9.27 -12.10
N ASP A 63 -1.17 8.48 -11.95
CA ASP A 63 -1.20 7.06 -12.30
C ASP A 63 -0.94 6.83 -13.79
N PHE A 64 -1.54 7.67 -14.66
CA PHE A 64 -1.28 7.62 -16.10
C PHE A 64 0.17 7.94 -16.45
N HIS A 65 0.81 8.87 -15.73
CA HIS A 65 2.23 9.14 -15.92
C HIS A 65 3.06 7.94 -15.47
N ILE A 66 2.78 7.35 -14.30
CA ILE A 66 3.48 6.14 -13.84
C ILE A 66 3.34 5.02 -14.88
N ALA A 67 2.12 4.77 -15.38
CA ALA A 67 1.87 3.76 -16.41
C ALA A 67 2.64 4.03 -17.70
N TYR A 68 2.66 5.28 -18.18
CA TYR A 68 3.43 5.69 -19.34
C TYR A 68 4.94 5.42 -19.18
N TYR A 69 5.51 5.81 -18.03
CA TYR A 69 6.93 5.61 -17.77
C TYR A 69 7.29 4.13 -17.58
N LEU A 70 6.42 3.34 -16.93
CA LEU A 70 6.57 1.89 -16.86
C LEU A 70 6.60 1.25 -18.26
N GLY A 71 5.68 1.64 -19.14
CA GLY A 71 5.66 1.17 -20.52
C GLY A 71 6.93 1.57 -21.28
N LYS A 72 7.30 2.85 -21.24
CA LYS A 72 8.52 3.38 -21.88
C LYS A 72 9.79 2.65 -21.43
N PHE A 73 9.93 2.39 -20.13
CA PHE A 73 11.11 1.70 -19.62
C PHE A 73 11.04 0.19 -19.77
N SER A 74 9.85 -0.39 -19.86
CA SER A 74 9.70 -1.81 -20.21
C SER A 74 10.36 -2.12 -21.56
N GLU A 75 10.33 -1.17 -22.50
CA GLU A 75 10.98 -1.31 -23.80
C GLU A 75 12.46 -0.88 -23.81
N THR A 76 12.82 0.16 -23.05
CA THR A 76 14.16 0.77 -23.17
C THR A 76 15.17 0.30 -22.12
N ALA A 77 14.73 -0.26 -20.99
CA ALA A 77 15.61 -0.76 -19.95
C ALA A 77 16.09 -2.19 -20.24
N ALA A 78 17.32 -2.51 -19.83
CA ALA A 78 17.87 -3.87 -19.92
C ALA A 78 16.94 -4.90 -19.26
N ALA A 79 16.85 -6.10 -19.82
CA ALA A 79 15.85 -7.12 -19.44
C ALA A 79 15.93 -7.56 -17.96
N ASP A 80 17.11 -7.47 -17.35
CA ASP A 80 17.40 -7.84 -15.96
C ASP A 80 17.01 -6.75 -14.92
N ILE A 81 16.56 -5.59 -15.39
CA ILE A 81 16.00 -4.54 -14.53
C ILE A 81 14.59 -4.94 -14.09
N GLN A 82 14.39 -4.99 -12.78
CA GLN A 82 13.11 -5.21 -12.13
C GLN A 82 12.45 -3.87 -11.78
N PHE A 83 11.13 -3.79 -11.94
CA PHE A 83 10.35 -2.59 -11.63
C PHE A 83 9.56 -2.75 -10.34
N HIS A 84 9.67 -1.78 -9.44
CA HIS A 84 8.81 -1.70 -8.26
C HIS A 84 7.91 -0.47 -8.36
N VAL A 85 6.61 -0.67 -8.39
CA VAL A 85 5.63 0.41 -8.20
C VAL A 85 5.47 0.62 -6.70
N ILE A 86 5.88 1.78 -6.20
CA ILE A 86 5.88 2.10 -4.77
C ILE A 86 4.66 2.97 -4.49
N SER A 87 3.55 2.32 -4.14
CA SER A 87 2.24 2.95 -3.89
C SER A 87 1.39 2.08 -2.96
N ARG A 88 0.51 2.71 -2.17
CA ARG A 88 -0.55 2.02 -1.42
C ARG A 88 -1.81 1.79 -2.28
N ASP A 89 -1.89 2.38 -3.47
CA ASP A 89 -3.00 2.16 -4.39
C ASP A 89 -2.93 0.77 -5.05
N HIS A 90 -3.96 -0.03 -4.81
CA HIS A 90 -4.14 -1.34 -5.43
C HIS A 90 -4.60 -1.26 -6.90
N GLY A 91 -4.96 -0.07 -7.41
CA GLY A 91 -5.26 0.18 -8.82
C GLY A 91 -4.13 -0.25 -9.77
N PHE A 92 -2.89 -0.26 -9.29
CA PHE A 92 -1.73 -0.71 -10.08
C PHE A 92 -1.60 -2.24 -10.19
N ASP A 93 -2.32 -3.04 -9.40
CA ASP A 93 -2.15 -4.51 -9.37
C ASP A 93 -2.44 -5.14 -10.74
N GLY A 94 -3.43 -4.62 -11.47
CA GLY A 94 -3.74 -5.04 -12.84
C GLY A 94 -2.62 -4.75 -13.83
N LEU A 95 -2.04 -3.54 -13.77
CA LEU A 95 -0.91 -3.14 -14.61
C LEU A 95 0.34 -3.97 -14.32
N VAL A 96 0.66 -4.18 -13.04
CA VAL A 96 1.79 -5.00 -12.60
C VAL A 96 1.64 -6.44 -13.11
N SER A 97 0.44 -7.02 -13.00
CA SER A 97 0.14 -8.36 -13.52
C SER A 97 0.35 -8.45 -15.03
N HIS A 98 -0.09 -7.43 -15.77
CA HIS A 98 0.11 -7.36 -17.21
C HIS A 98 1.61 -7.31 -17.58
N ILE A 99 2.38 -6.43 -16.95
CA ILE A 99 3.83 -6.28 -17.19
C ILE A 99 4.59 -7.59 -16.90
N LYS A 100 4.21 -8.32 -15.83
CA LYS A 100 4.77 -9.64 -15.54
C LYS A 100 4.51 -10.63 -16.68
N LYS A 101 3.28 -10.66 -17.19
CA LYS A 101 2.88 -11.57 -18.29
C LYS A 101 3.60 -11.25 -19.60
N THR A 102 3.99 -10.00 -19.83
CA THR A 102 4.77 -9.59 -21.00
C THR A 102 6.28 -9.80 -20.82
N GLY A 103 6.71 -10.52 -19.78
CA GLY A 103 8.10 -10.97 -19.60
C GLY A 103 8.97 -10.04 -18.78
N ARG A 104 8.41 -9.00 -18.14
CA ARG A 104 9.16 -8.04 -17.33
C ARG A 104 8.89 -8.24 -15.85
N ALA A 105 9.93 -8.40 -15.05
CA ALA A 105 9.81 -8.49 -13.59
C ALA A 105 9.30 -7.15 -13.03
N CYS A 106 8.09 -7.15 -12.47
CA CYS A 106 7.45 -5.97 -11.90
C CYS A 106 6.72 -6.34 -10.61
N GLN A 107 6.68 -5.48 -9.59
CA GLN A 107 5.83 -5.70 -8.41
C GLN A 107 5.35 -4.39 -7.82
N ARG A 108 4.20 -4.40 -7.15
CA ARG A 108 3.79 -3.28 -6.31
C ARG A 108 4.30 -3.52 -4.88
N THR A 109 4.87 -2.49 -4.29
CA THR A 109 5.34 -2.49 -2.90
C THR A 109 4.76 -1.28 -2.19
N ALA A 110 4.31 -1.44 -0.94
CA ALA A 110 4.07 -0.29 -0.06
C ALA A 110 5.32 -0.06 0.80
N PRO A 111 5.68 1.20 1.13
CA PRO A 111 6.68 1.45 2.15
C PRO A 111 6.29 0.72 3.43
N ALA A 112 7.28 0.14 4.11
CA ALA A 112 7.07 -0.30 5.48
C ALA A 112 6.78 0.97 6.27
N ASN A 113 5.51 1.27 6.49
CA ASN A 113 5.13 2.32 7.40
C ASN A 113 5.90 2.06 8.71
N GLY A 114 6.26 3.10 9.45
CA GLY A 114 6.54 2.95 10.89
C GLY A 114 5.33 2.39 11.68
N GLU A 115 4.28 1.92 11.00
CA GLU A 115 3.41 0.90 11.53
C GLU A 115 4.30 -0.31 11.79
N LYS A 116 4.58 -0.55 13.07
CA LYS A 116 5.02 -1.84 13.58
C LYS A 116 4.42 -2.91 12.68
N LYS A 117 5.21 -3.92 12.29
CA LYS A 117 4.64 -5.24 12.05
C LYS A 117 3.86 -5.58 13.34
N THR A 118 2.63 -5.13 13.45
CA THR A 118 1.62 -5.79 14.23
C THR A 118 1.65 -7.18 13.66
N GLY A 119 1.93 -8.19 14.47
CA GLY A 119 2.00 -9.58 14.04
C GLY A 119 0.62 -10.09 13.63
N PHE A 120 -0.04 -9.35 12.73
CA PHE A 120 -1.36 -9.57 12.21
C PHE A 120 -1.30 -10.64 11.13
N SER A 121 -2.26 -11.54 11.16
CA SER A 121 -2.60 -12.38 10.03
C SER A 121 -3.06 -11.52 8.86
N ALA A 122 -2.89 -12.01 7.62
CA ALA A 122 -3.32 -11.30 6.42
C ALA A 122 -4.83 -10.93 6.44
N CYS A 123 -5.64 -11.73 7.14
CA CYS A 123 -7.05 -11.44 7.35
C CYS A 123 -7.28 -10.28 8.35
N ALA A 124 -6.50 -10.20 9.44
CA ALA A 124 -6.57 -9.07 10.36
C ALA A 124 -6.20 -7.75 9.67
N ASP A 125 -5.16 -7.75 8.83
CA ASP A 125 -4.79 -6.58 8.03
C ASP A 125 -5.93 -6.13 7.11
N LEU A 126 -6.50 -7.08 6.34
CA LEU A 126 -7.63 -6.81 5.44
C LEU A 126 -8.87 -6.30 6.20
N ALA A 127 -9.18 -6.88 7.36
CA ALA A 127 -10.29 -6.46 8.19
C ALA A 127 -10.10 -5.03 8.72
N VAL A 128 -8.91 -4.67 9.17
CA VAL A 128 -8.58 -3.32 9.64
C VAL A 128 -8.71 -2.30 8.51
N GLU A 129 -8.17 -2.60 7.34
CA GLU A 129 -8.26 -1.74 6.16
C GLU A 129 -9.73 -1.45 5.81
N ARG A 130 -10.56 -2.49 5.69
CA ARG A 130 -11.99 -2.34 5.38
C ARG A 130 -12.76 -1.61 6.48
N LEU A 131 -12.42 -1.81 7.76
CA LEU A 131 -13.03 -1.07 8.86
C LEU A 131 -12.69 0.42 8.82
N ARG A 132 -11.46 0.80 8.43
CA ARG A 132 -11.07 2.20 8.25
C ARG A 132 -11.94 2.88 7.18
N HIS A 133 -12.21 2.20 6.07
CA HIS A 133 -13.07 2.69 4.98
C HIS A 133 -14.58 2.61 5.23
N THR A 134 -15.02 1.88 6.27
CA THR A 134 -16.43 1.79 6.66
C THR A 134 -16.83 2.96 7.55
N ASP A 135 -17.97 3.61 7.27
CA ASP A 135 -18.55 4.68 8.09
C ASP A 135 -18.69 4.21 9.55
N GLY A 136 -18.17 4.99 10.50
CA GLY A 136 -18.23 4.69 11.93
C GLY A 136 -19.65 4.48 12.48
N ARG A 137 -20.68 4.98 11.78
CA ARG A 137 -22.10 4.74 12.12
C ARG A 137 -22.55 3.32 11.77
N THR A 138 -22.00 2.72 10.72
CA THR A 138 -22.41 1.40 10.21
C THR A 138 -21.52 0.26 10.72
N ARG A 139 -20.37 0.57 11.34
CA ARG A 139 -19.48 -0.44 11.93
C ARG A 139 -20.22 -1.31 12.96
N PRO A 140 -20.05 -2.66 12.93
CA PRO A 140 -20.67 -3.56 13.90
C PRO A 140 -20.32 -3.20 15.35
N ARG A 141 -21.31 -2.90 16.21
CA ARG A 141 -21.07 -2.48 17.61
C ARG A 141 -21.17 -3.61 18.63
N LYS A 142 -21.49 -4.82 18.17
CA LYS A 142 -21.65 -6.00 19.01
C LYS A 142 -20.69 -7.08 18.52
N GLU A 143 -20.22 -7.90 19.44
CA GLU A 143 -19.23 -8.95 19.19
C GLU A 143 -19.65 -9.95 18.11
N LYS A 144 -20.84 -10.57 18.23
CA LYS A 144 -21.33 -11.56 17.24
C LYS A 144 -21.44 -10.99 15.81
N PRO A 145 -22.08 -9.81 15.59
CA PRO A 145 -22.06 -9.15 14.29
C PRO A 145 -20.66 -8.84 13.75
N LEU A 146 -19.72 -8.46 14.61
CA LEU A 146 -18.34 -8.20 14.19
C LEU A 146 -17.63 -9.47 13.74
N ILE A 147 -17.77 -10.58 14.48
CA ILE A 147 -17.18 -11.87 14.10
C ILE A 147 -17.70 -12.31 12.72
N ASN A 148 -19.02 -12.24 12.51
CA ASN A 148 -19.63 -12.60 11.23
C ASN A 148 -19.17 -11.66 10.10
N TRP A 149 -19.01 -10.37 10.40
CA TRP A 149 -18.50 -9.40 9.44
C TRP A 149 -17.04 -9.68 9.06
N ILE A 150 -16.17 -9.97 10.04
CA ILE A 150 -14.76 -10.31 9.79
C ILE A 150 -14.68 -11.58 8.93
N ALA A 151 -15.43 -12.63 9.28
CA ALA A 151 -15.49 -13.85 8.50
C ALA A 151 -15.92 -13.58 7.05
N SER A 152 -16.92 -12.72 6.85
CA SER A 152 -17.37 -12.35 5.50
C SER A 152 -16.34 -11.55 4.70
N GLN A 153 -15.46 -10.80 5.37
CA GLN A 153 -14.39 -10.08 4.69
C GLN A 153 -13.24 -11.00 4.26
N CYS A 154 -12.99 -12.07 5.01
CA CYS A 154 -11.84 -12.95 4.86
C CYS A 154 -12.12 -14.27 4.14
N HIS A 155 -13.33 -14.47 3.60
CA HIS A 155 -13.62 -15.65 2.80
C HIS A 155 -12.78 -15.68 1.52
N SER A 156 -11.73 -16.51 1.52
CA SER A 156 -11.18 -17.13 0.31
C SER A 156 -11.87 -18.47 0.09
N LYS A 157 -11.94 -18.94 -1.16
CA LYS A 157 -12.66 -20.17 -1.54
C LYS A 157 -12.18 -21.45 -0.82
N ASP A 158 -11.02 -21.45 -0.19
CA ASP A 158 -10.34 -22.64 0.32
C ASP A 158 -9.85 -22.56 1.78
N SER A 159 -10.27 -21.57 2.58
CA SER A 159 -9.88 -21.50 3.99
C SER A 159 -10.96 -20.92 4.90
N LEU A 160 -11.37 -21.74 5.88
CA LEU A 160 -12.19 -21.31 7.01
C LEU A 160 -11.31 -20.47 7.95
N VAL A 161 -11.43 -19.15 7.83
CA VAL A 161 -10.82 -18.23 8.80
C VAL A 161 -11.80 -18.04 9.95
N ASP A 162 -11.38 -18.41 11.16
CA ASP A 162 -12.17 -18.18 12.37
C ASP A 162 -12.16 -16.69 12.75
N GLY A 163 -13.27 -15.99 12.47
CA GLY A 163 -13.42 -14.57 12.78
C GLY A 163 -13.26 -14.24 14.27
N LYS A 164 -13.41 -15.22 15.17
CA LYS A 164 -13.17 -15.04 16.61
C LYS A 164 -11.67 -14.91 16.91
N THR A 165 -10.84 -15.71 16.25
CA THR A 165 -9.37 -15.64 16.37
C THR A 165 -8.86 -14.28 15.89
N ILE A 166 -9.39 -13.80 14.76
CA ILE A 166 -9.05 -12.49 14.21
C ILE A 166 -9.50 -11.35 15.14
N LEU A 167 -10.71 -11.45 15.71
CA LEU A 167 -11.17 -10.48 16.70
C LEU A 167 -10.23 -10.39 17.91
N ALA A 168 -9.78 -11.55 18.44
CA ALA A 168 -8.84 -11.58 19.55
C ALA A 168 -7.51 -10.90 19.20
N GLU A 169 -7.06 -11.08 17.96
CA GLU A 169 -5.87 -10.43 17.41
C GLU A 169 -6.01 -8.90 17.40
N LEU A 170 -7.14 -8.39 16.90
CA LEU A 170 -7.44 -6.95 16.85
C LEU A 170 -7.60 -6.32 18.24
N VAL A 171 -8.11 -7.08 19.20
CA VAL A 171 -8.21 -6.67 20.61
C VAL A 171 -6.82 -6.65 21.26
N SER A 172 -6.01 -7.69 21.05
CA SER A 172 -4.64 -7.77 21.58
C SER A 172 -3.77 -6.62 21.07
N ALA A 173 -4.01 -6.14 19.85
CA ALA A 173 -3.31 -5.00 19.28
C ALA A 173 -3.88 -3.64 19.70
N GLY A 174 -4.95 -3.60 20.49
CA GLY A 174 -5.56 -2.37 21.01
C GLY A 174 -6.30 -1.53 19.97
N LEU A 175 -6.58 -2.07 18.78
CA LEU A 175 -7.35 -1.40 17.72
C LEU A 175 -8.86 -1.44 18.01
N ILE A 176 -9.29 -2.48 18.74
CA ILE A 176 -10.67 -2.69 19.16
C ILE A 176 -10.67 -2.97 20.66
N GLN A 177 -11.66 -2.44 21.37
CA GLN A 177 -11.98 -2.84 22.74
C GLN A 177 -13.30 -3.60 22.75
N ASN A 178 -13.33 -4.73 23.45
CA ASN A 178 -14.55 -5.50 23.72
C ASN A 178 -14.86 -5.40 25.22
N GLU A 179 -15.90 -4.64 25.56
CA GLU A 179 -16.40 -4.51 26.94
C GLU A 179 -17.84 -5.03 26.97
N ASN A 180 -18.12 -6.08 27.74
CA ASN A 180 -19.47 -6.67 27.87
C ASN A 180 -20.15 -6.98 26.51
N SER A 181 -19.40 -7.54 25.55
CA SER A 181 -19.83 -7.80 24.16
C SER A 181 -20.20 -6.55 23.34
N VAL A 182 -19.82 -5.36 23.82
CA VAL A 182 -19.91 -4.08 23.10
C VAL A 182 -18.54 -3.73 22.52
N ILE A 183 -18.53 -3.41 21.23
CA ILE A 183 -17.32 -3.10 20.47
C ILE A 183 -17.11 -1.59 20.43
N LYS A 184 -15.94 -1.14 20.88
CA LYS A 184 -15.44 0.24 20.71
C LYS A 184 -14.23 0.23 19.79
N TYR A 185 -14.27 1.06 18.75
CA TYR A 185 -13.20 1.16 17.77
C TYR A 185 -12.21 2.26 18.14
N LYS A 186 -10.92 1.94 18.14
CA LYS A 186 -9.80 2.90 18.24
C LYS A 186 -9.10 3.11 16.88
N LEU A 187 -9.83 2.85 15.80
CA LEU A 187 -9.36 3.04 14.44
C LEU A 187 -9.47 4.53 14.07
N LYS A 188 -8.33 5.19 13.85
CA LYS A 188 -8.30 6.53 13.22
C LYS A 188 -8.76 6.40 11.75
N PRO A 189 -9.51 7.38 11.22
CA PRO A 189 -9.88 7.41 9.81
C PRO A 189 -8.65 7.47 8.91
#